data_AF-A0A6H1ZL65-F1
#
_entry.id   AF-A0A6H1ZL65-F1
#
_cell.length_a   1.000
_cell.length_b   1.000
_cell.length_c   1.000
_cell.angle_alpha   90.00
_cell.angle_beta   90.00
_cell.angle_gamma   90.00
#
_symmetry.space_group_name_H-M   'P 1'
#
loop_
_entity.id
_entity.type
_entity.pdbx_description
1 polymer ?
#
loop_
_entity_poly.entity_id
_entity_poly.type
_entity_poly.pdbx_seq_one_letter_code
_entity_poly.pdbx_strand_id
1 'polypeptide(L)'
;MDVEDYINDLDYMKRKVSEEYPKIGKFMKDTDIIWSDKASNIPGGVLEFYPKGESWSPNPSRHVIELYDKNLAGGELKKAIAGDMLHLLGDKDYETGEPYDPEFYKLKTDFMKTFTPWQVDLDKKVYAASKIKLNETRSFEDWMWTTRGDAWIRSRLFPDRNDYWRGSHTIEQQLLLDKMKVYLKSQ
;
A
#
# COMPACT_ATOMS: atom_id res chain seq x y z
N MET A 1 -30.12 11.62 -4.90
CA MET A 1 -28.79 11.08 -4.59
C MET A 1 -27.83 12.17 -5.02
N ASP A 2 -27.30 12.91 -4.06
CA ASP A 2 -26.50 14.10 -4.34
C ASP A 2 -25.10 13.70 -4.82
N VAL A 3 -24.43 14.59 -5.55
CA VAL A 3 -23.08 14.36 -6.08
C VAL A 3 -22.06 14.07 -4.94
N GLU A 4 -22.34 14.54 -3.73
CA GLU A 4 -21.56 14.25 -2.52
C GLU A 4 -21.68 12.79 -2.04
N ASP A 5 -22.83 12.13 -2.25
CA ASP A 5 -23.02 10.71 -1.85
C ASP A 5 -22.11 9.77 -2.66
N TYR A 6 -21.81 10.09 -3.92
CA TYR A 6 -20.93 9.29 -4.78
C TYR A 6 -19.45 9.37 -4.41
N ILE A 7 -19.04 10.44 -3.73
CA ILE A 7 -17.63 10.72 -3.42
C ILE A 7 -17.15 9.89 -2.22
N ASN A 8 -18.07 9.47 -1.35
CA ASN A 8 -17.81 8.65 -0.16
C ASN A 8 -18.34 7.21 -0.27
N ASP A 9 -18.99 6.86 -1.37
CA ASP A 9 -19.41 5.49 -1.67
C ASP A 9 -18.18 4.60 -1.95
N LEU A 10 -17.85 3.76 -0.96
CA LEU A 10 -16.70 2.87 -1.02
C LEU A 10 -16.86 1.81 -2.13
N ASP A 11 -18.07 1.37 -2.44
CA ASP A 11 -18.30 0.42 -3.55
C ASP A 11 -18.07 1.09 -4.91
N TYR A 12 -18.50 2.34 -5.05
CA TYR A 12 -18.13 3.15 -6.22
C TYR A 12 -16.60 3.27 -6.35
N MET A 13 -15.89 3.55 -5.25
CA MET A 13 -14.42 3.63 -5.26
C MET A 13 -13.76 2.31 -5.61
N LYS A 14 -14.22 1.18 -5.06
CA LYS A 14 -13.73 -0.16 -5.41
C LYS A 14 -13.83 -0.42 -6.91
N ARG A 15 -14.97 -0.08 -7.53
CA ARG A 15 -15.14 -0.19 -8.99
C ARG A 15 -14.17 0.70 -9.74
N LYS A 16 -14.02 1.98 -9.34
CA LYS A 16 -13.09 2.90 -10.01
C LYS A 16 -11.63 2.49 -9.91
N VAL A 17 -11.21 1.94 -8.78
CA VAL A 17 -9.87 1.33 -8.65
C VAL A 17 -9.74 0.13 -9.58
N SER A 18 -10.74 -0.75 -9.61
CA SER A 18 -10.73 -1.98 -10.42
C SER A 18 -10.73 -1.69 -11.92
N GLU A 19 -11.48 -0.67 -12.37
CA GLU A 19 -11.52 -0.20 -13.75
C GLU A 19 -10.17 0.38 -14.20
N GLU A 20 -9.50 1.15 -13.35
CA GLU A 20 -8.21 1.77 -13.71
C GLU A 20 -7.02 0.80 -13.54
N TYR A 21 -7.09 -0.09 -12.55
CA TYR A 21 -6.02 -1.01 -12.19
C TYR A 21 -6.55 -2.46 -12.10
N PRO A 22 -6.75 -3.15 -13.24
CA PRO A 22 -7.37 -4.47 -13.26
C PRO A 22 -6.63 -5.51 -12.41
N LYS A 23 -5.29 -5.43 -12.29
CA LYS A 23 -4.53 -6.34 -11.42
C LYS A 23 -4.87 -6.15 -9.94
N ILE A 24 -5.12 -4.92 -9.49
CA ILE A 24 -5.63 -4.65 -8.14
C ILE A 24 -7.09 -5.15 -8.02
N GLY A 25 -7.90 -4.91 -9.06
CA GLY A 25 -9.31 -5.30 -9.09
C GLY A 25 -9.56 -6.79 -8.83
N LYS A 26 -8.63 -7.67 -9.24
CA LYS A 26 -8.68 -9.12 -8.97
C LYS A 26 -8.81 -9.45 -7.47
N PHE A 27 -8.17 -8.66 -6.61
CA PHE A 27 -8.13 -8.86 -5.16
C PHE A 27 -9.13 -7.99 -4.41
N MET A 28 -9.67 -6.95 -5.05
CA MET A 28 -10.61 -6.01 -4.45
C MET A 28 -11.94 -6.68 -4.02
N LYS A 29 -12.31 -7.79 -4.67
CA LYS A 29 -13.49 -8.60 -4.30
C LYS A 29 -13.34 -9.28 -2.93
N ASP A 30 -12.10 -9.54 -2.50
CA ASP A 30 -11.76 -10.23 -1.25
C ASP A 30 -11.25 -9.25 -0.18
N THR A 31 -11.39 -7.95 -0.46
CA THR A 31 -10.98 -6.86 0.43
C THR A 31 -12.20 -6.03 0.84
N ASP A 32 -12.37 -5.82 2.14
CA ASP A 32 -13.31 -4.86 2.70
C ASP A 32 -12.63 -3.50 2.79
N ILE A 33 -13.37 -2.45 2.44
CA ILE A 33 -12.93 -1.08 2.69
C ILE A 33 -13.93 -0.50 3.66
N ILE A 34 -13.44 0.01 4.79
CA ILE A 34 -14.28 0.52 5.86
C ILE A 34 -13.77 1.88 6.32
N TRP A 35 -14.70 2.69 6.80
CA TRP A 35 -14.38 3.92 7.51
C TRP A 35 -14.13 3.59 8.98
N SER A 36 -13.00 4.03 9.54
CA SER A 36 -12.71 3.87 10.96
C SER A 36 -13.63 4.73 11.81
N ASP A 37 -14.02 4.21 12.97
CA ASP A 37 -14.68 4.99 14.02
C ASP A 37 -13.65 5.64 14.97
N LYS A 38 -12.36 5.39 14.74
CA LYS A 38 -11.25 5.86 15.57
C LYS A 38 -10.38 6.83 14.79
N ALA A 39 -9.67 7.69 15.51
CA ALA A 39 -8.55 8.42 14.93
C ALA A 39 -7.39 7.45 14.67
N SER A 40 -6.59 7.73 13.65
CA SER A 40 -5.37 6.94 13.38
C SER A 40 -4.43 7.00 14.57
N ASN A 41 -3.93 5.83 14.99
CA ASN A 41 -2.86 5.74 15.97
C ASN A 41 -1.47 6.02 15.35
N ILE A 42 -1.40 6.16 14.03
CA ILE A 42 -0.19 6.49 13.28
C ILE A 42 -0.26 7.98 12.93
N PRO A 43 0.70 8.81 13.40
CA PRO A 43 0.74 10.22 13.05
C PRO A 43 0.79 10.42 11.53
N GLY A 44 -0.25 11.01 10.96
CA GLY A 44 -0.38 11.23 9.51
C GLY A 44 -0.83 10.01 8.69
N GLY A 45 -1.16 8.89 9.33
CA GLY A 45 -1.73 7.72 8.66
C GLY A 45 -3.18 7.99 8.26
N VAL A 46 -3.44 8.06 6.96
CA VAL A 46 -4.79 8.32 6.41
C VAL A 46 -5.62 7.04 6.27
N LEU A 47 -4.96 5.89 6.21
CA LEU A 47 -5.55 4.55 6.10
C LEU A 47 -4.52 3.48 6.53
N GLU A 48 -4.98 2.25 6.74
CA GLU A 48 -4.15 1.08 7.07
C GLU A 48 -4.70 -0.20 6.43
N PHE A 49 -3.79 -1.05 5.93
CA PHE A 49 -4.09 -2.39 5.42
C PHE A 49 -3.97 -3.45 6.53
N TYR A 50 -4.94 -4.36 6.58
CA TYR A 50 -4.96 -5.52 7.45
C TYR A 50 -5.05 -6.78 6.60
N PRO A 51 -4.06 -7.69 6.67
CA PRO A 51 -4.17 -8.97 5.99
C PRO A 51 -5.26 -9.85 6.63
N LYS A 52 -5.86 -10.70 5.80
CA LYS A 52 -6.75 -11.78 6.26
C LYS A 52 -6.00 -12.67 7.25
N GLY A 53 -6.70 -13.20 8.25
CA GLY A 53 -6.16 -14.10 9.26
C GLY A 53 -5.59 -13.39 10.50
N GLU A 54 -5.39 -12.07 10.43
CA GLU A 54 -4.88 -11.31 11.56
C GLU A 54 -5.97 -11.04 12.60
N SER A 55 -5.74 -11.50 13.83
CA SER A 55 -6.69 -11.35 14.95
C SER A 55 -6.95 -9.88 15.36
N TRP A 56 -6.05 -8.98 15.00
CA TRP A 56 -6.15 -7.54 15.23
C TRP A 56 -6.80 -6.79 14.05
N SER A 57 -7.16 -7.49 12.96
CA SER A 57 -7.97 -6.94 11.87
C SER A 57 -9.41 -6.67 12.33
N PRO A 58 -10.04 -5.57 11.88
CA PRO A 58 -11.48 -5.34 12.10
C PRO A 58 -12.37 -6.46 11.57
N ASN A 59 -11.90 -7.18 10.54
CA ASN A 59 -12.54 -8.38 10.02
C ASN A 59 -11.48 -9.44 9.67
N PRO A 60 -11.15 -10.37 10.58
CA PRO A 60 -10.10 -11.38 10.35
C PRO A 60 -10.39 -12.35 9.21
N SER A 61 -11.65 -12.45 8.73
CA SER A 61 -12.01 -13.36 7.64
C SER A 61 -11.67 -12.84 6.25
N ARG A 62 -11.30 -11.55 6.12
CA ARG A 62 -11.07 -10.84 4.86
C ARG A 62 -9.86 -9.92 4.98
N HIS A 63 -9.33 -9.46 3.85
CA HIS A 63 -8.42 -8.33 3.87
C HIS A 63 -9.22 -7.06 4.16
N VAL A 64 -8.66 -6.11 4.90
CA VAL A 64 -9.34 -4.86 5.25
C VAL A 64 -8.45 -3.67 4.93
N ILE A 65 -9.01 -2.64 4.30
CA ILE A 65 -8.45 -1.29 4.27
C ILE A 65 -9.32 -0.44 5.18
N GLU A 66 -8.75 0.02 6.29
CA GLU A 66 -9.44 0.91 7.24
C GLU A 66 -9.03 2.37 6.95
N LEU A 67 -10.00 3.24 6.70
CA LEU A 67 -9.82 4.65 6.36
C LEU A 67 -10.00 5.53 7.60
N TYR A 68 -8.97 6.29 7.98
CA TYR A 68 -8.98 7.15 9.17
C TYR A 68 -9.29 8.62 8.86
N ASP A 69 -8.84 9.13 7.71
CA ASP A 69 -9.05 10.54 7.33
C ASP A 69 -10.39 10.73 6.60
N LYS A 70 -11.38 11.28 7.31
CA LYS A 70 -12.72 11.57 6.77
C LYS A 70 -12.72 12.63 5.66
N ASN A 71 -11.63 13.37 5.46
CA ASN A 71 -11.50 14.34 4.38
C ASN A 71 -10.96 13.71 3.08
N LEU A 72 -10.56 12.43 3.12
CA LEU A 72 -10.04 11.73 1.97
C LEU A 72 -11.19 11.40 1.00
N ALA A 73 -11.15 11.99 -0.18
CA ALA A 73 -12.27 11.96 -1.12
C ALA A 73 -11.80 11.84 -2.58
N GLY A 74 -12.72 11.40 -3.46
CA GLY A 74 -12.56 11.48 -4.91
C GLY A 74 -11.30 10.79 -5.43
N GLY A 75 -10.52 11.51 -6.26
CA GLY A 75 -9.31 10.97 -6.88
C GLY A 75 -8.21 10.58 -5.89
N GLU A 76 -8.19 11.18 -4.70
CA GLU A 76 -7.19 10.87 -3.68
C GLU A 76 -7.56 9.66 -2.87
N LEU A 77 -8.83 9.52 -2.49
CA LEU A 77 -9.34 8.29 -1.90
C LEU A 77 -9.06 7.10 -2.82
N LYS A 78 -9.32 7.25 -4.12
CA LYS A 78 -9.00 6.21 -5.11
C LYS A 78 -7.50 5.85 -5.13
N LYS A 79 -6.61 6.84 -5.17
CA LYS A 79 -5.15 6.60 -5.17
C LYS A 79 -4.68 5.96 -3.87
N ALA A 80 -5.23 6.39 -2.74
CA ALA A 80 -4.85 5.91 -1.44
C ALA A 80 -5.25 4.44 -1.27
N ILE A 81 -6.49 4.08 -1.62
CA ILE A 81 -6.97 2.69 -1.66
C ILE A 81 -6.09 1.84 -2.60
N ALA A 82 -5.85 2.31 -3.83
CA ALA A 82 -5.04 1.57 -4.80
C ALA A 82 -3.58 1.39 -4.33
N GLY A 83 -3.02 2.40 -3.67
CA GLY A 83 -1.68 2.35 -3.09
C GLY A 83 -1.59 1.38 -1.92
N ASP A 84 -2.62 1.30 -1.09
CA ASP A 84 -2.62 0.41 0.07
C ASP A 84 -2.76 -1.07 -0.33
N MET A 85 -3.51 -1.34 -1.40
CA MET A 85 -3.59 -2.67 -2.01
C MET A 85 -2.21 -3.22 -2.45
N LEU A 86 -1.18 -2.39 -2.61
CA LEU A 86 0.16 -2.87 -2.92
C LEU A 86 0.74 -3.75 -1.82
N HIS A 87 0.31 -3.58 -0.57
CA HIS A 87 0.67 -4.48 0.53
C HIS A 87 0.27 -5.91 0.20
N LEU A 88 -0.95 -6.12 -0.31
CA LEU A 88 -1.43 -7.44 -0.70
C LEU A 88 -0.72 -7.98 -1.94
N LEU A 89 -0.67 -7.21 -3.03
CA LEU A 89 -0.08 -7.66 -4.30
C LEU A 89 1.41 -7.98 -4.16
N GLY A 90 2.10 -7.23 -3.31
CA GLY A 90 3.53 -7.35 -3.06
C GLY A 90 3.90 -8.38 -2.01
N ASP A 91 2.97 -9.18 -1.50
CA ASP A 91 3.24 -10.13 -0.42
C ASP A 91 2.79 -11.56 -0.76
N LYS A 92 3.09 -12.46 0.18
CA LYS A 92 2.73 -13.86 0.11
C LYS A 92 1.47 -14.14 0.91
N ASP A 93 0.69 -15.09 0.42
CA ASP A 93 -0.41 -15.66 1.15
C ASP A 93 0.13 -16.47 2.34
N TYR A 94 -0.39 -16.17 3.53
CA TYR A 94 0.11 -16.77 4.78
C TYR A 94 -0.24 -18.26 4.92
N GLU A 95 -1.28 -18.74 4.24
CA GLU A 95 -1.72 -20.14 4.30
C GLU A 95 -0.87 -21.01 3.36
N THR A 96 -0.54 -20.48 2.18
CA THR A 96 0.15 -21.23 1.12
C THR A 96 1.64 -20.93 1.02
N GLY A 97 2.09 -19.75 1.47
CA GLY A 97 3.45 -19.24 1.29
C GLY A 97 3.75 -18.73 -0.12
N GLU A 98 2.78 -18.80 -1.03
CA GLU A 98 2.92 -18.37 -2.42
C GLU A 98 2.57 -16.89 -2.58
N PRO A 99 3.19 -16.16 -3.53
CA PRO A 99 2.81 -14.78 -3.81
C PRO A 99 1.33 -14.64 -4.20
N TYR A 100 0.64 -13.63 -3.64
CA TYR A 100 -0.73 -13.29 -4.08
C TYR A 100 -0.74 -12.92 -5.57
N ASP A 101 0.23 -12.12 -6.00
CA ASP A 101 0.49 -11.80 -7.39
C ASP A 101 1.97 -12.09 -7.72
N PRO A 102 2.28 -13.24 -8.37
CA PRO A 102 3.66 -13.64 -8.65
C PRO A 102 4.47 -12.63 -9.48
N GLU A 103 3.82 -11.93 -10.41
CA GLU A 103 4.50 -10.97 -11.27
C GLU A 103 4.80 -9.67 -10.52
N PHE A 104 3.83 -9.15 -9.76
CA PHE A 104 4.04 -7.97 -8.93
C PHE A 104 5.05 -8.24 -7.81
N TYR A 105 4.96 -9.39 -7.15
CA TYR A 105 5.93 -9.84 -6.14
C TYR A 105 7.35 -9.89 -6.72
N LYS A 106 7.51 -10.41 -7.94
CA LYS A 106 8.81 -10.40 -8.63
C LYS A 106 9.30 -8.97 -8.90
N LEU A 107 8.43 -8.08 -9.40
CA LEU A 107 8.80 -6.69 -9.64
C LEU A 107 9.21 -5.99 -8.34
N LYS A 108 8.49 -6.21 -7.23
CA LYS A 108 8.85 -5.69 -5.90
C LYS A 108 10.20 -6.25 -5.46
N THR A 109 10.41 -7.54 -5.61
CA THR A 109 11.70 -8.20 -5.30
C THR A 109 12.85 -7.57 -6.08
N ASP A 110 12.68 -7.35 -7.38
CA ASP A 110 13.71 -6.73 -8.21
C ASP A 110 13.93 -5.27 -7.82
N PHE A 111 12.87 -4.51 -7.51
CA PHE A 111 12.97 -3.15 -6.98
C PHE A 111 13.75 -3.09 -5.67
N MET A 112 13.48 -3.99 -4.72
CA MET A 112 14.15 -4.02 -3.43
C MET A 112 15.67 -4.26 -3.54
N LYS A 113 16.13 -4.93 -4.61
CA LYS A 113 17.57 -5.13 -4.86
C LYS A 113 18.29 -3.88 -5.36
N THR A 114 17.56 -2.86 -5.81
CA THR A 114 18.15 -1.62 -6.37
C THR A 114 18.43 -0.54 -5.33
N PHE A 115 18.11 -0.80 -4.05
CA PHE A 115 18.34 0.16 -2.99
C PHE A 115 19.81 0.52 -2.87
N THR A 116 20.10 1.82 -2.94
CA THR A 116 21.47 2.33 -2.79
C THR A 116 21.92 2.23 -1.33
N PRO A 117 23.25 2.18 -1.06
CA PRO A 117 23.77 2.19 0.31
C PRO A 117 23.24 3.35 1.16
N TRP A 118 23.06 4.53 0.55
CA TRP A 118 22.49 5.69 1.22
C TRP A 118 21.01 5.50 1.60
N GLN A 119 20.18 4.96 0.70
CA GLN A 119 18.78 4.65 1.01
C GLN A 119 18.68 3.60 2.13
N VAL A 120 19.52 2.56 2.11
CA VAL A 120 19.57 1.54 3.16
C VAL A 120 19.98 2.15 4.51
N ASP A 121 20.98 3.03 4.56
CA ASP A 121 21.39 3.70 5.80
C ASP A 121 20.29 4.62 6.36
N LEU A 122 19.64 5.39 5.48
CA LEU A 122 18.48 6.21 5.86
C LEU A 122 17.38 5.34 6.48
N ASP A 123 17.02 4.23 5.82
CA ASP A 123 15.93 3.38 6.27
C ASP A 123 16.27 2.61 7.55
N LYS A 124 17.54 2.27 7.79
CA LYS A 124 18.00 1.75 9.09
C LYS A 124 17.79 2.75 10.23
N LYS A 125 18.03 4.05 9.99
CA LYS A 125 17.78 5.11 10.99
C LYS A 125 16.28 5.25 11.26
N VAL A 126 15.45 5.19 10.22
CA VAL A 126 13.99 5.22 10.36
C VAL A 126 13.51 4.00 11.15
N TYR A 127 13.99 2.79 10.82
CA TYR A 127 13.67 1.57 11.54
C TYR A 127 14.05 1.63 13.03
N ALA A 128 15.25 2.14 13.35
CA ALA A 128 15.66 2.34 14.74
C ALA A 128 14.72 3.29 15.51
N ALA A 129 14.24 4.36 14.86
CA ALA A 129 13.24 5.24 15.44
C ALA A 129 11.88 4.55 15.59
N SER A 130 11.46 3.71 14.63
CA SER A 130 10.22 2.92 14.70
C SER A 130 10.22 1.92 15.86
N LYS A 131 11.35 1.28 16.16
CA LYS A 131 11.46 0.40 17.35
C LYS A 131 11.10 1.12 18.63
N ILE A 132 11.55 2.37 18.77
CA ILE A 132 11.33 3.16 19.98
C ILE A 132 9.93 3.77 20.00
N LYS A 133 9.48 4.34 18.88
CA LYS A 133 8.25 5.15 18.82
C LYS A 133 6.99 4.33 18.57
N LEU A 134 7.10 3.25 17.81
CA LEU A 134 5.98 2.44 17.34
C LEU A 134 6.04 1.01 17.89
N ASN A 135 6.98 0.72 18.79
CA ASN A 135 7.22 -0.61 19.33
C ASN A 135 7.41 -1.67 18.23
N GLU A 136 8.11 -1.31 17.15
CA GLU A 136 8.39 -2.23 16.04
C GLU A 136 9.23 -3.43 16.49
N THR A 137 8.69 -4.63 16.35
CA THR A 137 9.32 -5.89 16.79
C THR A 137 9.87 -6.74 15.65
N ARG A 138 9.46 -6.50 14.40
CA ARG A 138 9.91 -7.27 13.22
C ARG A 138 11.40 -7.08 12.97
N SER A 139 12.01 -7.97 12.19
CA SER A 139 13.39 -7.78 11.70
C SER A 139 13.47 -6.53 10.78
N PHE A 140 14.68 -6.05 10.51
CA PHE A 140 14.84 -4.93 9.58
C PHE A 140 14.38 -5.34 8.18
N GLU A 141 14.68 -6.57 7.78
CA GLU A 141 14.35 -7.14 6.49
C GLU A 141 12.83 -7.25 6.30
N ASP A 142 12.12 -7.77 7.30
CA ASP A 142 10.65 -7.89 7.25
C ASP A 142 9.98 -6.52 7.27
N TRP A 143 10.48 -5.58 8.09
CA TRP A 143 9.99 -4.20 8.12
C TRP A 143 10.25 -3.48 6.79
N MET A 144 11.44 -3.67 6.21
CA MET A 144 11.77 -3.13 4.89
C MET A 144 10.87 -3.71 3.81
N TRP A 145 10.57 -5.00 3.86
CA TRP A 145 9.71 -5.66 2.89
C TRP A 145 8.25 -5.18 2.97
N THR A 146 7.67 -5.22 4.17
CA THR A 146 6.23 -5.03 4.39
C THR A 146 5.83 -3.57 4.58
N THR A 147 6.76 -2.71 4.98
CA THR A 147 6.46 -1.30 5.29
C THR A 147 7.21 -0.38 4.35
N ARG A 148 8.54 -0.36 4.44
CA ARG A 148 9.33 0.71 3.83
C ARG A 148 9.42 0.57 2.31
N GLY A 149 9.56 -0.65 1.80
CA GLY A 149 9.56 -0.97 0.38
C GLY A 149 8.27 -0.56 -0.30
N ASP A 150 7.12 -0.83 0.33
CA ASP A 150 5.82 -0.41 -0.18
C ASP A 150 5.67 1.11 -0.16
N ALA A 151 6.18 1.80 0.86
CA ALA A 151 6.23 3.27 0.86
C ALA A 151 7.06 3.83 -0.32
N TRP A 152 8.24 3.26 -0.59
CA TRP A 152 9.06 3.64 -1.73
C TRP A 152 8.36 3.41 -3.07
N ILE A 153 7.65 2.29 -3.23
CA ILE A 153 6.90 1.98 -4.45
C ILE A 153 5.68 2.91 -4.60
N ARG A 154 4.87 3.04 -3.55
CA ARG A 154 3.70 3.92 -3.51
C ARG A 154 4.05 5.35 -3.87
N SER A 155 5.17 5.85 -3.39
CA SER A 155 5.58 7.24 -3.61
C SER A 155 5.67 7.65 -5.09
N ARG A 156 5.88 6.68 -6.00
CA ARG A 156 5.89 6.93 -7.45
C ARG A 156 4.59 6.51 -8.14
N LEU A 157 4.01 5.39 -7.74
CA LEU A 157 2.80 4.85 -8.37
C LEU A 157 1.54 5.64 -7.97
N PHE A 158 1.49 6.04 -6.71
CA PHE A 158 0.36 6.71 -6.05
C PHE A 158 0.88 7.85 -5.15
N PRO A 159 1.56 8.87 -5.71
CA PRO A 159 2.08 9.97 -4.91
C PRO A 159 0.95 10.69 -4.17
N ASP A 160 1.19 10.94 -2.89
CA ASP A 160 0.32 11.78 -2.07
C ASP A 160 0.46 13.27 -2.45
N ARG A 161 -0.33 14.15 -1.81
CA ARG A 161 -0.31 15.59 -2.07
C ARG A 161 1.05 16.24 -1.79
N ASN A 162 1.81 15.72 -0.83
CA ASN A 162 3.04 16.33 -0.37
C ASN A 162 4.26 15.89 -1.19
N ASP A 163 4.21 14.70 -1.79
CA ASP A 163 5.20 14.13 -2.72
C ASP A 163 6.65 14.31 -2.23
N TYR A 164 6.86 14.09 -0.93
CA TYR A 164 8.17 14.26 -0.26
C TYR A 164 9.28 13.40 -0.86
N TRP A 165 8.89 12.38 -1.61
CA TRP A 165 9.76 11.39 -2.24
C TRP A 165 10.16 11.76 -3.67
N ARG A 166 9.63 12.86 -4.21
CA ARG A 166 9.96 13.31 -5.56
C ARG A 166 11.47 13.40 -5.75
N GLY A 167 11.98 12.69 -6.76
CA GLY A 167 13.40 12.67 -7.09
C GLY A 167 14.27 11.78 -6.19
N SER A 168 13.67 11.00 -5.28
CA SER A 168 14.40 10.09 -4.40
C SER A 168 14.77 8.75 -5.06
N HIS A 169 14.21 8.47 -6.25
CA HIS A 169 14.45 7.24 -7.00
C HIS A 169 15.58 7.38 -8.02
N THR A 170 16.45 6.38 -8.10
CA THR A 170 17.42 6.24 -9.20
C THR A 170 16.73 5.99 -10.54
N ILE A 171 17.47 6.13 -11.65
CA ILE A 171 16.94 5.82 -13.00
C ILE A 171 16.46 4.36 -13.08
N GLU A 172 17.25 3.44 -12.53
CA GLU A 172 16.88 2.01 -12.51
C GLU A 172 15.58 1.76 -11.74
N GLN A 173 15.45 2.38 -10.56
CA GLN A 173 14.23 2.34 -9.75
C GLN A 173 13.02 2.89 -10.52
N GLN A 174 13.19 4.03 -11.20
CA GLN A 174 12.12 4.63 -12.01
C GLN A 174 11.64 3.68 -13.11
N LEU A 175 12.56 3.01 -13.81
CA LEU A 175 12.21 2.03 -14.86
C LEU A 175 11.43 0.83 -14.31
N LEU A 176 11.78 0.34 -13.13
CA LEU A 176 11.02 -0.75 -12.47
C LEU A 176 9.63 -0.29 -12.02
N LEU A 177 9.54 0.92 -11.46
CA LEU A 177 8.26 1.51 -11.03
C LEU A 177 7.34 1.79 -12.22
N ASP A 178 7.89 2.22 -13.35
CA ASP A 178 7.12 2.38 -14.58
C ASP A 178 6.60 1.04 -15.11
N LYS A 179 7.40 -0.04 -15.04
CA LYS A 179 6.94 -1.40 -15.35
C LYS A 179 5.81 -1.85 -14.41
N MET A 180 5.94 -1.62 -13.10
CA MET A 180 4.87 -1.91 -12.14
C MET A 180 3.60 -1.14 -12.50
N LYS A 181 3.72 0.15 -12.82
CA LYS A 181 2.57 0.99 -13.19
C LYS A 181 1.87 0.46 -14.46
N VAL A 182 2.63 0.04 -15.47
CA VAL A 182 2.08 -0.59 -16.68
C VAL A 182 1.40 -1.92 -16.33
N TYR A 183 2.07 -2.75 -15.53
CA TYR A 183 1.53 -4.05 -15.10
C TYR A 183 0.17 -3.88 -14.41
N LEU A 184 0.06 -2.97 -13.44
CA LEU A 184 -1.18 -2.75 -12.68
C LEU A 184 -2.36 -2.35 -13.57
N LYS A 185 -2.10 -1.69 -14.71
CA LYS A 185 -3.11 -1.24 -15.68
C LYS A 185 -3.40 -2.26 -16.79
N SER A 186 -2.63 -3.34 -16.87
CA SER A 186 -2.85 -4.40 -17.86
C SER A 186 -4.00 -5.33 -17.47
N GLN A 187 -4.64 -5.94 -18.46
CA GLN A 187 -5.71 -6.94 -18.28
C GLN A 187 -5.11 -8.28 -17.80
#